data_AF-A0A081S4Q9-F1
#
_entry.id   AF-A0A081S4Q9-F1
#
_cell.length_a   1.000
_cell.length_b   1.000
_cell.length_c   1.000
_cell.angle_alpha   90.00
_cell.angle_beta   90.00
_cell.angle_gamma   90.00
#
_symmetry.space_group_name_H-M   'P 1'
#
loop_
_entity.id
_entity.type
_entity.pdbx_description
1 polymer ?
#
loop_
_entity_poly.entity_id
_entity_poly.type
_entity_poly.pdbx_seq_one_letter_code
_entity_poly.pdbx_strand_id
1 'polypeptide(L)'
;MVHPVITEIFSNDKNVDSFFLWISNRVKEKKSLEEFFRWHLEVISEVINEIEVSKEINFLDKKEANKWAIEFLKNYDKKIRKMRYASNQIFERFHELKIEFNEIISKENKFEKESKDAMQVFLNKEELLVGKIIFSYREIWFVANQITNSDFKLGSIDKYQKWVEENYSNLKKVKDTLQHIEKEISK
;
A
#
# COMPACT_ATOMS: atom_id res chain seq x y z
N MET A 1 -10.21 -12.94 12.66
CA MET A 1 -9.67 -12.46 11.38
C MET A 1 -8.27 -11.97 11.69
N VAL A 2 -7.27 -12.42 10.93
CA VAL A 2 -5.89 -11.95 11.11
C VAL A 2 -5.76 -10.67 10.29
N HIS A 3 -5.51 -9.55 10.96
CA HIS A 3 -5.35 -8.29 10.26
C HIS A 3 -3.96 -8.22 9.63
N PRO A 4 -3.81 -7.67 8.41
CA PRO A 4 -2.53 -7.57 7.76
C PRO A 4 -1.69 -6.56 8.54
N VAL A 5 -0.44 -6.93 8.84
CA VAL A 5 0.54 -6.02 9.43
C VAL A 5 1.60 -5.75 8.38
N ILE A 6 1.82 -4.46 8.10
CA ILE A 6 2.94 -3.99 7.28
C ILE A 6 4.15 -3.93 8.21
N THR A 7 5.01 -4.94 8.13
CA THR A 7 6.11 -5.13 9.08
C THR A 7 7.45 -4.58 8.60
N GLU A 8 7.66 -4.57 7.29
CA GLU A 8 8.88 -4.07 6.66
C GLU A 8 8.54 -2.82 5.85
N ILE A 9 9.17 -1.73 6.25
CA ILE A 9 9.16 -0.45 5.55
C ILE A 9 10.61 -0.11 5.28
N PHE A 10 10.89 0.62 4.20
CA PHE A 10 12.20 1.19 4.01
C PHE A 10 12.61 1.94 5.29
N SER A 11 13.81 1.67 5.78
CA SER A 11 14.44 2.59 6.72
C SER A 11 14.50 3.96 6.05
N ASN A 12 14.30 5.04 6.80
CA ASN A 12 14.43 6.42 6.32
C ASN A 12 15.92 6.76 6.08
N ASP A 13 16.59 5.92 5.29
CA ASP A 13 18.02 5.85 5.11
C ASP A 13 18.40 6.45 3.75
N LYS A 14 19.37 7.36 3.77
CA LYS A 14 19.97 7.97 2.57
C LYS A 14 20.48 6.93 1.57
N ASN A 15 20.76 5.70 2.02
CA ASN A 15 21.17 4.60 1.16
C ASN A 15 20.06 4.14 0.21
N VAL A 16 18.79 4.16 0.64
CA VAL A 16 17.63 3.81 -0.19
C VAL A 16 17.46 4.83 -1.32
N ASP A 17 17.50 6.12 -0.98
CA ASP A 17 17.43 7.20 -1.96
C ASP A 17 18.57 7.11 -2.96
N SER A 18 19.79 6.90 -2.47
CA SER A 18 21.00 6.78 -3.30
C SER A 18 20.91 5.59 -4.25
N PHE A 19 20.36 4.47 -3.78
CA PHE A 19 20.12 3.30 -4.61
C PHE A 19 19.11 3.58 -5.72
N PHE A 20 17.93 4.12 -5.39
CA PHE A 20 16.89 4.38 -6.41
C PHE A 20 17.30 5.45 -7.42
N LEU A 21 18.04 6.48 -6.99
CA LEU A 21 18.63 7.46 -7.90
C LEU A 21 19.70 6.85 -8.81
N TRP A 22 20.52 5.94 -8.29
CA TRP A 22 21.57 5.30 -9.07
C TRP A 22 21.00 4.30 -10.10
N ILE A 23 19.98 3.53 -9.72
CA ILE A 23 19.38 2.50 -10.58
C ILE A 23 18.45 3.11 -11.63
N SER A 24 17.75 4.22 -11.33
CA SER A 24 16.86 4.90 -12.28
C SER A 24 17.57 5.38 -13.55
N ASN A 25 18.88 5.65 -13.45
CA ASN A 25 19.74 6.06 -14.57
C ASN A 25 20.34 4.88 -15.35
N ARG A 26 20.05 3.63 -14.96
CA ARG A 26 20.63 2.40 -15.54
C ARG A 26 19.60 1.41 -16.04
N VAL A 27 18.36 1.50 -15.56
CA VAL A 27 17.24 0.76 -16.15
C VAL A 27 17.06 1.15 -17.62
N LYS A 28 16.70 0.17 -18.45
CA LYS A 28 16.44 0.30 -19.89
C LYS A 28 15.38 1.36 -20.15
N GLU A 29 14.32 1.38 -19.34
CA GLU A 29 13.23 2.34 -19.43
C GLU A 29 12.91 2.94 -18.07
N LYS A 30 13.33 4.19 -17.83
CA LYS A 30 13.03 4.96 -16.60
C LYS A 30 11.53 4.95 -16.27
N LYS A 31 10.68 5.04 -17.31
CA LYS A 31 9.22 4.98 -17.20
C LYS A 31 8.71 3.74 -16.49
N SER A 32 9.37 2.59 -16.65
CA SER A 32 8.98 1.34 -15.99
C SER A 32 9.07 1.44 -14.46
N LEU A 33 10.11 2.12 -13.97
CA LEU A 33 10.29 2.39 -12.55
C LEU A 33 9.26 3.44 -12.06
N GLU A 34 9.02 4.50 -12.83
CA GLU A 34 8.01 5.51 -12.49
C GLU A 34 6.59 4.91 -12.42
N GLU A 35 6.22 4.07 -13.39
CA GLU A 35 4.94 3.35 -13.38
C GLU A 35 4.80 2.46 -12.14
N PHE A 36 5.87 1.74 -11.79
CA PHE A 36 5.91 0.90 -10.60
C PHE A 36 5.58 1.69 -9.32
N PHE A 37 6.24 2.83 -9.09
CA PHE A 37 5.96 3.67 -7.93
C PHE A 37 4.58 4.33 -7.99
N ARG A 38 4.20 4.88 -9.15
CA ARG A 38 2.89 5.52 -9.33
C ARG A 38 1.74 4.58 -8.98
N TRP A 39 1.76 3.34 -9.45
CA TRP A 39 0.70 2.38 -9.15
C TRP A 39 0.61 2.06 -7.65
N HIS A 40 1.75 1.92 -6.95
CA HIS A 40 1.73 1.74 -5.50
C HIS A 40 1.12 2.97 -4.80
N LEU A 41 1.49 4.17 -5.25
CA LEU A 41 0.99 5.43 -4.71
C LEU A 41 -0.50 5.61 -4.92
N GLU A 42 -1.03 5.18 -6.07
CA GLU A 42 -2.46 5.17 -6.36
C GLU A 42 -3.21 4.26 -5.37
N VAL A 43 -2.74 3.02 -5.20
CA VAL A 43 -3.40 2.05 -4.30
C VAL A 43 -3.35 2.53 -2.85
N ILE A 44 -2.17 2.93 -2.35
CA ILE A 44 -2.04 3.33 -0.94
C ILE A 44 -2.80 4.63 -0.64
N SER A 45 -2.90 5.55 -1.60
CA SER A 45 -3.68 6.77 -1.43
C SER A 45 -5.17 6.48 -1.34
N GLU A 46 -5.70 5.57 -2.16
CA GLU A 46 -7.10 5.16 -2.07
C GLU A 46 -7.44 4.60 -0.68
N VAL A 47 -6.58 3.72 -0.14
CA VAL A 47 -6.79 3.12 1.18
C VAL A 47 -6.67 4.16 2.30
N ILE A 48 -5.66 5.02 2.26
CA ILE A 48 -5.49 6.09 3.26
C ILE A 48 -6.69 7.03 3.26
N ASN A 49 -7.19 7.42 2.08
CA ASN A 49 -8.34 8.32 1.97
C ASN A 49 -9.59 7.71 2.61
N GLU A 50 -9.88 6.43 2.37
CA GLU A 50 -11.03 5.78 3.01
C GLU A 50 -10.88 5.62 4.52
N ILE A 51 -9.65 5.35 5.00
CA ILE A 51 -9.39 5.34 6.44
C ILE A 51 -9.63 6.73 7.03
N GLU A 52 -9.15 7.80 6.38
CA GLU A 52 -9.37 9.19 6.79
C GLU A 52 -10.84 9.53 6.89
N VAL A 53 -11.63 9.23 5.86
CA VAL A 53 -13.09 9.40 5.89
C VAL A 53 -13.71 8.63 7.05
N SER A 54 -13.32 7.36 7.25
CA SER A 54 -13.90 6.53 8.31
C SER A 54 -13.61 7.02 9.73
N LYS A 55 -12.49 7.73 9.94
CA LYS A 55 -12.11 8.28 11.25
C LYS A 55 -12.98 9.46 11.67
N GLU A 56 -13.60 10.13 10.71
CA GLU A 56 -14.51 11.25 10.95
C GLU A 56 -15.92 10.78 11.32
N ILE A 57 -16.23 9.49 11.11
CA ILE A 57 -17.56 8.93 11.36
C ILE A 57 -17.78 8.62 12.83
N ASN A 58 -18.87 9.14 13.39
CA ASN A 58 -19.33 8.69 14.70
C ASN A 58 -20.08 7.36 14.58
N PHE A 59 -19.39 6.24 14.79
CA PHE A 59 -19.99 4.91 14.73
C PHE A 59 -21.05 4.63 15.80
N LEU A 60 -21.18 5.46 16.84
CA LEU A 60 -22.27 5.35 17.82
C LEU A 60 -23.58 5.95 17.27
N ASP A 61 -23.50 6.89 16.33
CA ASP A 61 -24.66 7.36 15.58
C ASP A 61 -24.99 6.37 14.44
N LYS A 62 -25.99 5.52 14.70
CA LYS A 62 -26.45 4.52 13.73
C LYS A 62 -26.86 5.11 12.37
N LYS A 63 -27.43 6.32 12.35
CA LYS A 63 -27.91 6.94 11.12
C LYS A 63 -26.74 7.41 10.28
N GLU A 64 -25.77 8.07 10.92
CA GLU A 64 -24.53 8.52 10.29
C GLU A 64 -23.70 7.34 9.77
N ALA A 65 -23.45 6.36 10.64
CA ALA A 65 -22.66 5.17 10.32
C ALA A 65 -23.29 4.37 9.16
N ASN A 66 -24.61 4.21 9.15
CA ASN A 66 -25.31 3.53 8.05
C ASN A 66 -25.25 4.32 6.74
N LYS A 67 -25.34 5.65 6.80
CA LYS A 67 -25.19 6.50 5.60
C LYS A 67 -23.81 6.32 4.97
N TRP A 68 -22.76 6.41 5.79
CA TRP A 68 -21.38 6.17 5.35
C TRP A 68 -21.22 4.76 4.74
N ALA A 69 -21.70 3.73 5.44
CA ALA A 69 -21.55 2.34 4.99
C ALA A 69 -22.21 2.11 3.62
N ILE A 70 -23.42 2.63 3.40
CA ILE A 70 -24.12 2.53 2.11
C ILE A 70 -23.32 3.24 1.00
N GLU A 71 -22.78 4.43 1.29
CA GLU A 71 -22.00 5.21 0.32
C GLU A 71 -20.67 4.52 -0.05
N PHE A 72 -19.97 4.00 0.95
CA PHE A 72 -18.76 3.20 0.76
C PHE A 72 -19.05 1.96 -0.11
N LEU A 73 -20.08 1.18 0.23
CA LEU A 73 -20.41 -0.07 -0.45
C LEU A 73 -20.85 0.16 -1.91
N LYS A 74 -21.53 1.27 -2.21
CA LYS A 74 -21.88 1.64 -3.60
C LYS A 74 -20.67 1.76 -4.51
N ASN A 75 -19.54 2.23 -3.98
CA ASN A 75 -18.33 2.48 -4.75
C ASN A 75 -17.27 1.37 -4.61
N TYR A 76 -17.44 0.48 -3.63
CA TYR A 76 -16.47 -0.55 -3.27
C TYR A 76 -16.01 -1.37 -4.48
N ASP A 77 -16.96 -1.95 -5.24
CA ASP A 77 -16.64 -2.84 -6.36
C ASP A 77 -15.79 -2.17 -7.45
N LYS A 78 -16.07 -0.90 -7.74
CA LYS A 78 -15.28 -0.13 -8.72
C LYS A 78 -13.86 0.10 -8.19
N LYS A 79 -13.74 0.54 -6.94
CA LYS A 79 -12.45 0.86 -6.31
C LYS A 79 -11.58 -0.38 -6.12
N ILE A 80 -12.14 -1.49 -5.62
CA ILE A 80 -11.40 -2.73 -5.43
C ILE A 80 -10.95 -3.35 -6.76
N ARG A 81 -11.77 -3.26 -7.82
CA ARG A 81 -11.35 -3.71 -9.16
C ARG A 81 -10.19 -2.88 -9.70
N LYS A 82 -10.23 -1.55 -9.53
CA LYS A 82 -9.13 -0.67 -9.92
C LYS A 82 -7.84 -1.02 -9.17
N MET A 83 -7.91 -1.21 -7.85
CA MET A 83 -6.73 -1.57 -7.04
C MET A 83 -6.18 -2.96 -7.40
N ARG A 84 -7.05 -3.95 -7.65
CA ARG A 84 -6.62 -5.28 -8.11
C ARG A 84 -5.93 -5.22 -9.47
N TYR A 85 -6.46 -4.42 -10.38
CA TYR A 85 -5.82 -4.19 -11.67
C TYR A 85 -4.41 -3.60 -11.50
N ALA A 86 -4.28 -2.53 -10.71
CA ALA A 86 -2.98 -1.94 -10.38
C ALA A 86 -2.04 -2.94 -9.68
N SER A 87 -2.56 -3.78 -8.78
CA SER A 87 -1.79 -4.82 -8.10
C SER A 87 -1.19 -5.85 -9.06
N ASN A 88 -1.94 -6.24 -10.10
CA ASN A 88 -1.43 -7.16 -11.11
C ASN A 88 -0.31 -6.50 -11.91
N GLN A 89 -0.49 -5.24 -12.33
CA GLN A 89 0.54 -4.48 -13.02
C GLN A 89 1.81 -4.32 -12.17
N ILE A 90 1.65 -4.06 -10.86
CA ILE A 90 2.74 -4.00 -9.89
C ILE A 90 3.45 -5.35 -9.79
N PHE A 91 2.73 -6.45 -9.73
CA PHE A 91 3.33 -7.79 -9.62
C PHE A 91 4.15 -8.14 -10.86
N GLU A 92 3.62 -7.90 -12.06
CA GLU A 92 4.35 -8.10 -13.32
C GLU A 92 5.62 -7.24 -13.35
N ARG A 93 5.48 -5.94 -13.08
CA ARG A 93 6.58 -4.98 -13.07
C ARG A 93 7.63 -5.27 -12.00
N PHE A 94 7.23 -5.79 -10.84
CA PHE A 94 8.13 -6.23 -9.79
C PHE A 94 9.10 -7.30 -10.31
N HIS A 95 8.59 -8.29 -11.05
CA HIS A 95 9.41 -9.37 -11.60
C HIS A 95 10.36 -8.87 -12.70
N GLU A 96 9.89 -7.98 -13.58
CA GLU A 96 10.71 -7.35 -14.62
C GLU A 96 11.87 -6.56 -14.00
N LEU A 97 11.57 -5.66 -13.06
CA LEU A 97 12.58 -4.85 -12.38
C LEU A 97 13.56 -5.72 -11.59
N LYS A 98 13.08 -6.81 -10.95
CA LYS A 98 13.95 -7.76 -10.26
C LYS A 98 14.98 -8.39 -11.19
N ILE A 99 14.55 -8.84 -12.37
CA ILE A 99 15.45 -9.45 -13.37
C ILE A 99 16.46 -8.40 -13.84
N GLU A 100 15.97 -7.23 -14.21
CA GLU A 100 16.81 -6.13 -14.70
C GLU A 100 17.84 -5.66 -13.66
N PHE A 101 17.45 -5.53 -12.39
CA PHE A 101 18.38 -5.15 -11.33
C PHE A 101 19.49 -6.18 -11.16
N ASN A 102 19.19 -7.48 -11.28
CA ASN A 102 20.20 -8.54 -11.25
C ASN A 102 21.15 -8.51 -12.47
N GLU A 103 20.69 -7.99 -13.62
CA GLU A 103 21.55 -7.77 -14.80
C GLU A 103 22.50 -6.58 -14.61
N ILE A 104 22.02 -5.51 -13.96
CA ILE A 104 22.78 -4.26 -13.75
C ILE A 104 23.76 -4.38 -12.56
N ILE A 105 23.37 -5.10 -11.51
CA ILE A 105 24.06 -5.15 -10.22
C ILE A 105 24.77 -6.49 -10.08
N SER A 106 26.08 -6.49 -10.34
CA SER A 106 26.92 -7.67 -10.05
C SER A 106 27.01 -7.93 -8.54
N LYS A 107 27.38 -9.17 -8.15
CA LYS A 107 27.50 -9.57 -6.74
C LYS A 107 28.50 -8.74 -5.92
N GLU A 108 29.46 -8.10 -6.58
CA GLU A 108 30.50 -7.27 -5.95
C GLU A 108 30.12 -5.78 -5.95
N ASN A 109 28.97 -5.41 -6.53
CA ASN A 109 28.52 -4.03 -6.58
C ASN A 109 28.11 -3.55 -5.18
N LYS A 110 28.52 -2.32 -4.83
CA LYS A 110 28.20 -1.69 -3.54
C LYS A 110 26.70 -1.57 -3.22
N PHE A 111 25.83 -1.67 -4.25
CA PHE A 111 24.36 -1.59 -4.11
C PHE A 111 23.67 -2.97 -4.11
N GLU A 112 24.42 -4.07 -4.10
CA GLU A 112 23.85 -5.42 -4.11
C GLU A 112 22.96 -5.69 -2.88
N LYS A 113 23.40 -5.23 -1.72
CA LYS A 113 22.65 -5.34 -0.47
C LYS A 113 21.38 -4.49 -0.52
N GLU A 114 21.51 -3.22 -0.90
CA GLU A 114 20.40 -2.27 -0.99
C GLU A 114 19.34 -2.73 -1.99
N SER A 115 19.74 -3.32 -3.11
CA SER A 115 18.83 -3.92 -4.07
C SER A 115 18.04 -5.07 -3.46
N LYS A 116 18.70 -5.99 -2.76
CA LYS A 116 18.03 -7.11 -2.06
C LYS A 116 17.07 -6.59 -0.99
N ASP A 117 17.53 -5.68 -0.14
CA ASP A 117 16.75 -5.11 0.95
C ASP A 117 15.52 -4.37 0.40
N ALA A 118 15.67 -3.58 -0.68
CA ALA A 118 14.56 -2.89 -1.32
C ALA A 118 13.52 -3.86 -1.89
N MET A 119 13.96 -4.94 -2.55
CA MET A 119 13.04 -5.95 -3.08
C MET A 119 12.33 -6.75 -1.99
N GLN A 120 12.96 -6.94 -0.82
CA GLN A 120 12.31 -7.54 0.35
C GLN A 120 11.23 -6.62 0.92
N VAL A 121 11.42 -5.30 0.95
CA VAL A 121 10.36 -4.37 1.40
C VAL A 121 9.10 -4.49 0.53
N PHE A 122 9.26 -4.61 -0.80
CA PHE A 122 8.14 -4.86 -1.69
C PHE A 122 7.54 -6.27 -1.53
N LEU A 123 8.33 -7.25 -1.08
CA LEU A 123 7.93 -8.59 -0.64
C LEU A 123 7.80 -8.70 0.89
N ASN A 124 7.03 -7.79 1.50
CA ASN A 124 6.79 -7.66 2.94
C ASN A 124 6.48 -9.01 3.63
N LYS A 125 7.50 -9.73 4.11
CA LYS A 125 7.41 -11.12 4.60
C LYS A 125 6.72 -12.06 3.60
N GLU A 126 7.26 -12.14 2.40
CA GLU A 126 6.87 -13.05 1.29
C GLU A 126 5.57 -12.70 0.55
N GLU A 127 4.76 -11.79 1.08
CA GLU A 127 3.60 -11.24 0.38
C GLU A 127 3.92 -9.86 -0.21
N LEU A 128 3.37 -9.56 -1.39
CA LEU A 128 3.49 -8.24 -1.95
C LEU A 128 2.89 -7.17 -1.02
N LEU A 129 3.64 -6.11 -0.77
CA LEU A 129 3.22 -4.96 0.02
C LEU A 129 1.87 -4.39 -0.48
N VAL A 130 1.69 -4.27 -1.80
CA VAL A 130 0.42 -3.81 -2.38
C VAL A 130 -0.76 -4.72 -2.04
N GLY A 131 -0.54 -6.04 -1.94
CA GLY A 131 -1.57 -6.99 -1.54
C GLY A 131 -2.05 -6.74 -0.10
N LYS A 132 -1.12 -6.48 0.83
CA LYS A 132 -1.44 -6.12 2.21
C LYS A 132 -2.16 -4.79 2.33
N ILE A 133 -1.77 -3.80 1.51
CA ILE A 133 -2.48 -2.52 1.41
C ILE A 133 -3.91 -2.74 0.91
N ILE A 134 -4.13 -3.55 -0.12
CA ILE A 134 -5.48 -3.86 -0.61
C ILE A 134 -6.29 -4.63 0.44
N PHE A 135 -5.66 -5.53 1.20
CA PHE A 135 -6.35 -6.22 2.29
C PHE A 135 -6.83 -5.25 3.36
N SER A 136 -6.08 -4.17 3.62
CA SER A 136 -6.48 -3.09 4.53
C SER A 136 -7.79 -2.41 4.08
N TYR A 137 -8.00 -2.24 2.78
CA TYR A 137 -9.28 -1.73 2.23
C TYR A 137 -10.45 -2.69 2.46
N ARG A 138 -10.19 -4.00 2.48
CA ARG A 138 -11.20 -5.03 2.72
C ARG A 138 -11.69 -5.02 4.17
N GLU A 139 -10.85 -4.60 5.12
CA GLU A 139 -11.28 -4.42 6.52
C GLU A 139 -12.37 -3.35 6.64
N ILE A 140 -12.22 -2.23 5.90
CA ILE A 140 -13.22 -1.15 5.83
C ILE A 140 -14.55 -1.70 5.27
N TRP A 141 -14.46 -2.52 4.22
CA TRP A 141 -15.62 -3.21 3.65
C TRP A 141 -16.30 -4.15 4.63
N PHE A 142 -15.54 -4.92 5.41
CA PHE A 142 -16.11 -5.81 6.41
C PHE A 142 -16.94 -5.04 7.43
N VAL A 143 -16.40 -3.92 7.93
CA VAL A 143 -17.13 -3.03 8.85
C VAL A 143 -18.40 -2.52 8.19
N ALA A 144 -18.30 -1.91 6.99
CA ALA A 144 -19.45 -1.34 6.30
C ALA A 144 -20.59 -2.36 6.10
N ASN A 145 -20.27 -3.60 5.70
CA ASN A 145 -21.29 -4.66 5.57
C ASN A 145 -21.96 -5.02 6.89
N GLN A 146 -21.22 -5.04 8.00
CA GLN A 146 -21.81 -5.31 9.31
C GLN A 146 -22.74 -4.19 9.76
N ILE A 147 -22.47 -2.95 9.36
CA ILE A 147 -23.40 -1.82 9.61
C ILE A 147 -24.71 -2.01 8.85
N THR A 148 -24.64 -2.42 7.59
CA THR A 148 -25.84 -2.54 6.74
C THR A 148 -26.66 -3.80 6.98
N ASN A 149 -26.07 -4.89 7.48
CA ASN A 149 -26.73 -6.20 7.61
C ASN A 149 -27.51 -6.43 8.92
N SER A 150 -27.90 -5.39 9.66
CA SER A 150 -28.70 -5.46 10.91
C SER A 150 -28.01 -6.09 12.13
N ASP A 151 -27.03 -6.97 11.95
CA ASP A 151 -26.17 -7.56 13.00
C ASP A 151 -25.06 -6.62 13.47
N PHE A 152 -25.38 -5.34 13.62
CA PHE A 152 -24.43 -4.31 14.03
C PHE A 152 -23.88 -4.59 15.43
N LYS A 153 -22.65 -5.09 15.52
CA LYS A 153 -21.95 -5.38 16.78
C LYS A 153 -20.87 -4.33 17.03
N LEU A 154 -21.03 -3.53 18.08
CA LEU A 154 -20.04 -2.51 18.50
C LEU A 154 -18.63 -3.10 18.65
N GLY A 155 -18.51 -4.33 19.16
CA GLY A 155 -17.20 -4.99 19.31
C GLY A 155 -16.45 -5.27 18.01
N SER A 156 -17.09 -5.19 16.84
CA SER A 156 -16.40 -5.23 15.54
C SER A 156 -15.82 -3.87 15.15
N ILE A 157 -16.48 -2.78 15.52
CA ILE A 157 -16.00 -1.41 15.30
C ILE A 157 -14.77 -1.16 16.17
N ASP A 158 -14.81 -1.55 17.44
CA ASP A 158 -13.67 -1.38 18.35
C ASP A 158 -12.41 -2.08 17.81
N LYS A 159 -12.57 -3.27 17.22
CA LYS A 159 -11.47 -4.00 16.59
C LYS A 159 -10.93 -3.28 15.36
N TYR A 160 -11.82 -2.74 14.53
CA TYR A 160 -11.43 -1.94 13.37
C TYR A 160 -10.69 -0.67 13.78
N GLN A 161 -11.20 0.08 14.75
CA GLN A 161 -10.57 1.31 15.22
C GLN A 161 -9.17 1.05 15.79
N LYS A 162 -9.00 -0.01 16.59
CA LYS A 162 -7.67 -0.45 17.05
C LYS A 162 -6.74 -0.80 15.90
N TRP A 163 -7.24 -1.55 14.92
CA TRP A 163 -6.45 -1.88 13.72
C TRP A 163 -6.03 -0.61 12.94
N VAL A 164 -6.93 0.36 12.79
CA VAL A 164 -6.63 1.66 12.17
C VAL A 164 -5.53 2.38 12.95
N GLU A 165 -5.64 2.46 14.28
CA GLU A 165 -4.63 3.10 15.14
C GLU A 165 -3.23 2.48 14.94
N GLU A 166 -3.16 1.15 14.84
CA GLU A 166 -1.90 0.42 14.67
C GLU A 166 -1.30 0.54 13.27
N ASN A 167 -2.12 0.57 12.22
CA ASN A 167 -1.66 0.40 10.83
C ASN A 167 -1.64 1.69 10.02
N TYR A 168 -2.48 2.67 10.35
CA TYR A 168 -2.60 3.89 9.59
C TYR A 168 -1.31 4.72 9.56
N SER A 169 -0.58 4.79 10.68
CA SER A 169 0.73 5.46 10.71
C SER A 169 1.75 4.78 9.80
N ASN A 170 1.71 3.45 9.69
CA ASN A 170 2.62 2.70 8.84
C ASN A 170 2.26 2.88 7.35
N LEU A 171 0.97 2.89 7.01
CA LEU A 171 0.52 3.22 5.66
C LEU A 171 0.98 4.62 5.23
N LYS A 172 0.86 5.63 6.12
CA LYS A 172 1.37 6.97 5.84
C LYS A 172 2.88 6.99 5.61
N LYS A 173 3.66 6.34 6.47
CA LYS A 173 5.12 6.25 6.29
C LYS A 173 5.50 5.60 4.96
N VAL A 174 4.85 4.49 4.61
CA VAL A 174 5.07 3.83 3.31
C VAL A 174 4.75 4.78 2.16
N LYS A 175 3.61 5.48 2.22
CA LYS A 175 3.23 6.45 1.18
C LYS A 175 4.28 7.55 1.07
N ASP A 176 4.67 8.17 2.17
CA ASP A 176 5.63 9.27 2.19
C ASP A 176 6.99 8.84 1.61
N THR A 177 7.48 7.65 1.99
CA THR A 177 8.72 7.13 1.42
C THR A 177 8.60 6.84 -0.08
N LEU A 178 7.52 6.20 -0.53
CA LEU A 178 7.32 5.92 -1.96
C LEU A 178 7.20 7.22 -2.77
N GLN A 179 6.53 8.25 -2.24
CA GLN A 179 6.43 9.56 -2.88
C GLN A 179 7.78 10.28 -2.94
N HIS A 180 8.58 10.14 -1.89
CA HIS A 180 9.93 10.70 -1.88
C HIS A 180 10.80 10.03 -2.95
N ILE A 181 10.81 8.69 -3.00
CA ILE A 181 11.56 7.95 -4.02
C ILE A 181 11.07 8.32 -5.43
N GLU A 182 9.76 8.35 -5.67
CA GLU A 182 9.17 8.73 -6.96
C GLU A 182 9.63 10.14 -7.39
N LYS A 183 9.61 11.11 -6.49
CA LYS A 183 10.12 12.46 -6.77
C LYS A 183 11.61 12.49 -7.08
N GLU A 184 12.43 11.73 -6.36
CA GLU A 184 13.87 11.69 -6.61
C GLU A 184 14.20 11.03 -7.95
N ILE A 185 13.47 9.98 -8.35
CA ILE A 185 13.70 9.36 -9.65
C ILE A 185 13.17 10.23 -10.79
N SER A 186 12.09 10.99 -10.63
CA SER A 186 11.51 11.80 -11.72
C SER A 186 12.20 13.16 -11.94
N LYS A 187 13.17 13.53 -11.11
CA LYS A 187 14.13 14.61 -11.42
C LYS A 187 15.04 14.21 -12.58
#